data_AF-A0A183AKX4-F1
#
_entry.id   AF-A0A183AKX4-F1
#
_cell.length_a   1.000
_cell.length_b   1.000
_cell.length_c   1.000
_cell.angle_alpha   90.00
_cell.angle_beta   90.00
_cell.angle_gamma   90.00
#
_symmetry.space_group_name_H-M   'P 1'
#
loop_
_entity.id
_entity.type
_entity.pdbx_description
1 polymer ?
#
loop_
_entity_poly.entity_id
_entity_poly.type
_entity_poly.pdbx_seq_one_letter_code
_entity_poly.pdbx_strand_id
1 'polypeptide(L)'
;MTTTYKLHDVESLIDWFMELDKNNDEKVDKKELIAYYKDKGVSETKINEWMEHFDADNDGKISLMEFCRGLGLRIDEIRVEQKERAIQRSGKAPALSPDIEMIATTMAQPRQVEVTEKFKKLVEAHNSKDEEMKDVAHELKTFLDDTYGRVWQCVILTGSYWMQFSHEPFLSIQFRFGRYICLAWRTPRG
;
A
#
# COMPACT_ATOMS: atom_id res chain seq x y z
N MET A 1 -5.32 -15.47 20.19
CA MET A 1 -6.54 -15.06 19.47
C MET A 1 -6.13 -13.97 18.50
N THR A 2 -6.12 -14.23 17.20
CA THR A 2 -5.73 -13.25 16.18
C THR A 2 -6.87 -12.26 16.00
N THR A 3 -6.71 -11.04 16.52
CA THR A 3 -7.64 -9.94 16.26
C THR A 3 -7.67 -9.70 14.76
N THR A 4 -8.78 -10.05 14.11
CA THR A 4 -8.93 -9.94 12.66
C THR A 4 -9.28 -8.50 12.32
N TYR A 5 -8.28 -7.63 12.22
CA TYR A 5 -8.46 -6.27 11.72
C TYR A 5 -8.90 -6.34 10.25
N LYS A 6 -9.90 -5.53 9.85
CA LYS A 6 -10.21 -5.41 8.41
C LYS A 6 -9.04 -4.73 7.72
N LEU A 7 -8.77 -5.02 6.45
CA LEU A 7 -7.62 -4.47 5.73
C LEU A 7 -7.61 -2.93 5.67
N HIS A 8 -8.78 -2.31 5.58
CA HIS A 8 -8.93 -0.85 5.73
C HIS A 8 -8.51 -0.34 7.12
N ASP A 9 -8.74 -1.14 8.17
CA ASP A 9 -8.31 -0.81 9.54
C ASP A 9 -6.78 -0.93 9.66
N VAL A 10 -6.17 -1.90 8.97
CA VAL A 10 -4.71 -2.10 8.95
C VAL A 10 -3.99 -0.97 8.21
N GLU A 11 -4.46 -0.57 7.02
CA GLU A 11 -3.92 0.59 6.30
C GLU A 11 -4.00 1.86 7.15
N SER A 12 -5.15 2.08 7.81
CA SER A 12 -5.33 3.20 8.74
C SER A 12 -4.34 3.13 9.89
N LEU A 13 -4.15 1.97 10.54
CA LEU A 13 -3.18 1.83 11.63
C LEU A 13 -1.75 2.15 11.18
N ILE A 14 -1.37 1.72 9.97
CA ILE A 14 -0.04 2.00 9.42
C ILE A 14 0.12 3.49 9.12
N ASP A 15 -0.88 4.13 8.51
CA ASP A 15 -0.86 5.58 8.24
C ASP A 15 -0.66 6.38 9.53
N TRP A 16 -1.36 5.97 10.60
CA TRP A 16 -1.23 6.57 11.91
C TRP A 16 0.17 6.39 12.49
N PHE A 17 0.73 5.19 12.44
CA PHE A 17 2.11 4.95 12.88
C PHE A 17 3.09 5.88 12.13
N MET A 18 2.93 6.00 10.81
CA MET A 18 3.77 6.87 9.98
C MET A 18 3.59 8.38 10.25
N GLU A 19 2.44 8.81 10.77
CA GLU A 19 2.21 10.20 11.15
C GLU A 19 2.75 10.53 12.55
N LEU A 20 2.79 9.52 13.43
CA LEU A 20 3.27 9.62 14.80
C LEU A 20 4.80 9.63 14.88
N ASP A 21 5.47 8.80 14.07
CA ASP A 21 6.93 8.72 13.98
C ASP A 21 7.55 9.96 13.27
N LYS A 22 7.45 11.12 13.91
CA LYS A 22 7.87 12.41 13.32
C LYS A 22 9.39 12.55 13.23
N ASN A 23 10.12 11.92 14.14
CA ASN A 23 11.58 11.95 14.18
C ASN A 23 12.21 10.84 13.33
N ASN A 24 11.40 9.95 12.72
CA ASN A 24 11.83 8.77 11.96
C ASN A 24 12.80 7.88 12.77
N ASP A 25 12.54 7.73 14.08
CA ASP A 25 13.30 6.82 14.93
C ASP A 25 12.70 5.40 14.96
N GLU A 26 11.67 5.17 14.14
CA GLU A 26 10.91 3.93 14.04
C GLU A 26 10.23 3.54 15.36
N LYS A 27 9.96 4.50 16.24
CA LYS A 27 9.26 4.31 17.51
C LYS A 27 8.19 5.37 17.69
N VAL A 28 7.14 4.99 18.40
CA VAL A 28 6.10 5.91 18.83
C VAL A 28 5.98 5.79 20.34
N ASP A 29 6.24 6.87 21.06
CA ASP A 29 6.11 6.88 22.51
C ASP A 29 4.67 7.17 22.97
N LYS A 30 4.35 6.76 24.21
CA LYS A 30 3.02 6.98 24.78
C LYS A 30 2.59 8.46 24.81
N LYS A 31 3.53 9.41 24.93
CA LYS A 31 3.20 10.84 24.95
C LYS A 31 2.82 11.33 23.55
N GLU A 32 3.51 10.86 22.52
CA GLU A 32 3.19 11.14 21.12
C GLU A 32 1.79 10.63 20.76
N LEU A 33 1.46 9.41 21.19
CA LEU A 33 0.11 8.84 21.07
C LEU A 33 -0.95 9.70 21.76
N ILE A 34 -0.74 10.04 23.04
CA ILE A 34 -1.68 10.88 23.79
C ILE A 34 -1.86 12.24 23.12
N ALA A 35 -0.76 12.88 22.68
CA ALA A 35 -0.82 14.19 22.05
C ALA A 35 -1.63 14.16 20.74
N TYR A 36 -1.46 13.13 19.92
CA TYR A 36 -2.18 12.97 18.66
C TYR A 36 -3.67 12.66 18.87
N TYR A 37 -4.00 11.80 19.84
CA TYR A 37 -5.37 11.38 20.11
C TYR A 37 -6.20 12.37 20.92
N LYS A 38 -5.55 13.30 21.64
CA LYS A 38 -6.21 14.36 22.42
C LYS A 38 -7.14 15.22 21.57
N ASP A 39 -6.72 15.55 20.34
CA ASP A 39 -7.51 16.36 19.40
C ASP A 39 -8.62 15.54 18.71
N LYS A 40 -8.45 14.22 18.62
CA LYS A 40 -9.40 13.29 17.98
C LYS A 40 -10.45 12.69 18.94
N GLY A 41 -10.46 13.11 20.20
CA GLY A 41 -11.46 12.69 21.19
C GLY A 41 -11.39 11.22 21.60
N VAL A 42 -10.23 10.58 21.46
CA VAL A 42 -10.02 9.18 21.86
C VAL A 42 -9.61 9.13 23.33
N SER A 43 -10.23 8.23 24.10
CA SER A 43 -9.98 8.10 25.54
C SER A 43 -8.61 7.47 25.83
N GLU A 44 -7.99 7.88 26.94
CA GLU A 44 -6.72 7.29 27.41
C GLU A 44 -6.80 5.77 27.61
N THR A 45 -7.99 5.24 27.91
CA THR A 45 -8.22 3.79 28.00
C THR A 45 -7.90 3.07 26.69
N LYS A 46 -8.33 3.60 25.54
CA LYS A 46 -8.03 3.01 24.22
C LYS A 46 -6.55 3.09 23.88
N ILE A 47 -5.86 4.13 24.36
CA ILE A 47 -4.41 4.27 24.19
C ILE A 47 -3.68 3.21 25.02
N ASN A 48 -4.12 2.96 26.26
CA ASN A 48 -3.56 1.90 27.10
C ASN A 48 -3.80 0.51 26.48
N GLU A 49 -5.01 0.24 25.99
CA GLU A 49 -5.32 -1.02 25.27
C GLU A 49 -4.41 -1.19 24.03
N TRP A 50 -4.13 -0.10 23.31
CA TRP A 50 -3.24 -0.13 22.15
C TRP A 50 -1.79 -0.42 22.55
N MET A 51 -1.29 0.24 23.61
CA MET A 51 0.03 -0.05 24.20
C MET A 51 0.12 -1.52 24.63
N GLU A 52 -0.84 -2.03 25.40
CA GLU A 52 -0.85 -3.44 25.85
C GLU A 52 -0.85 -4.45 24.68
N HIS A 53 -1.37 -4.06 23.52
CA HIS A 53 -1.43 -4.94 22.36
C HIS A 53 -0.15 -4.97 21.54
N PHE A 54 0.58 -3.85 21.47
CA PHE A 54 1.74 -3.70 20.59
C PHE A 54 3.08 -3.59 21.34
N ASP A 55 3.15 -2.91 22.49
CA ASP A 55 4.35 -2.76 23.31
C ASP A 55 4.68 -4.08 23.99
N ALA A 56 5.47 -4.92 23.31
CA ALA A 56 5.72 -6.30 23.71
C ALA A 56 6.83 -6.40 24.74
N ASP A 57 7.80 -5.49 24.71
CA ASP A 57 8.89 -5.41 25.68
C ASP A 57 8.58 -4.50 26.90
N ASN A 58 7.44 -3.82 26.89
CA ASN A 58 6.97 -2.89 27.93
C ASN A 58 7.94 -1.73 28.17
N ASP A 59 8.65 -1.25 27.14
CA ASP A 59 9.54 -0.10 27.23
C ASP A 59 8.78 1.25 27.22
N GLY A 60 7.45 1.21 27.06
CA GLY A 60 6.58 2.38 27.01
C GLY A 60 6.53 3.05 25.64
N LYS A 61 7.06 2.38 24.62
CA LYS A 61 7.04 2.78 23.21
C LYS A 61 6.58 1.61 22.36
N ILE A 62 6.12 1.91 21.16
CA ILE A 62 5.82 0.89 20.15
C ILE A 62 6.82 1.08 19.03
N SER A 63 7.74 0.13 18.91
CA SER A 63 8.67 0.09 17.79
C SER A 63 7.98 -0.38 16.51
N LEU A 64 8.52 -0.01 15.35
CA LEU A 64 8.04 -0.48 14.06
C LEU A 64 8.06 -2.02 13.97
N MET A 65 9.04 -2.66 14.60
CA MET A 65 9.13 -4.12 14.67
C MET A 65 7.96 -4.73 15.43
N GLU A 66 7.62 -4.18 16.59
CA GLU A 66 6.50 -4.62 17.40
C GLU A 66 5.16 -4.39 16.71
N PHE A 67 4.99 -3.20 16.13
CA PHE A 67 3.82 -2.85 15.35
C PHE A 67 3.61 -3.81 14.18
N CYS A 68 4.66 -4.06 13.39
CA CYS A 68 4.60 -5.01 12.27
C CYS A 68 4.31 -6.42 12.75
N ARG A 69 4.92 -6.87 13.86
CA ARG A 69 4.69 -8.20 14.43
C ARG A 69 3.24 -8.38 14.89
N GLY A 70 2.66 -7.37 15.54
CA GLY A 70 1.27 -7.40 16.01
C GLY A 70 0.26 -7.47 14.86
N LEU A 71 0.59 -6.89 13.70
CA LEU A 71 -0.27 -6.88 12.50
C LEU A 71 0.06 -7.97 11.47
N GLY A 72 1.12 -8.76 11.68
CA GLY A 72 1.59 -9.75 10.69
C GLY A 72 2.19 -9.12 9.43
N LEU A 73 2.72 -7.91 9.52
CA LEU A 73 3.31 -7.16 8.41
C LEU A 73 4.81 -7.44 8.28
N ARG A 74 5.33 -7.25 7.06
CA ARG A 74 6.76 -7.33 6.76
C ARG A 74 7.41 -5.96 6.96
N ILE A 75 8.32 -5.85 7.92
CA ILE A 75 8.96 -4.59 8.32
C ILE A 75 9.72 -3.92 7.16
N ASP A 76 10.38 -4.71 6.32
CA ASP A 76 11.10 -4.25 5.13
C ASP A 76 10.15 -3.57 4.14
N GLU A 77 8.94 -4.10 3.95
CA GLU A 77 7.95 -3.48 3.07
C GLU A 77 7.42 -2.17 3.64
N ILE A 78 7.18 -2.10 4.96
CA ILE A 78 6.73 -0.86 5.60
C ILE A 78 7.79 0.24 5.51
N ARG A 79 9.07 -0.10 5.68
CA ARG A 79 10.18 0.86 5.51
C ARG A 79 10.27 1.40 4.08
N VAL A 80 10.12 0.54 3.08
CA VAL A 80 10.10 0.97 1.67
C VAL A 80 8.91 1.88 1.41
N GLU A 81 7.73 1.52 1.91
CA GLU A 81 6.51 2.35 1.82
C GLU A 81 6.69 3.74 2.46
N GLN A 82 7.27 3.80 3.67
CA GLN A 82 7.59 5.06 4.34
C GLN A 82 8.48 5.97 3.50
N LYS A 83 9.54 5.39 2.90
CA LYS A 83 10.48 6.13 2.04
C LYS A 83 9.81 6.69 0.80
N GLU A 84 9.00 5.88 0.11
CA GLU A 84 8.29 6.32 -1.10
C GLU A 84 7.26 7.41 -0.80
N ARG A 85 6.52 7.28 0.30
CA ARG A 85 5.59 8.31 0.77
C ARG A 85 6.29 9.59 1.18
N ALA A 86 7.47 9.50 1.77
CA ALA A 86 8.30 10.67 2.05
C ALA A 86 8.72 11.39 0.74
N ILE A 87 9.10 10.64 -0.30
CA ILE A 87 9.40 11.20 -1.63
C ILE A 87 8.18 11.92 -2.20
N GLN A 88 6.99 11.30 -2.14
CA GLN A 88 5.73 11.91 -2.55
C GLN A 88 5.43 13.20 -1.78
N ARG A 89 5.49 13.18 -0.44
CA ARG A 89 5.26 14.36 0.41
C ARG A 89 6.25 15.49 0.16
N SER A 90 7.49 15.16 -0.21
CA SER A 90 8.51 16.14 -0.57
C SER A 90 8.31 16.79 -1.95
N GLY A 91 7.31 16.35 -2.72
CA GLY A 91 7.07 16.83 -4.09
C GLY A 91 8.10 16.34 -5.12
N LYS A 92 8.94 15.36 -4.74
CA LYS A 92 9.99 14.78 -5.61
C LYS A 92 9.55 13.50 -6.32
N ALA A 93 8.32 13.06 -6.11
CA ALA A 93 7.80 11.87 -6.80
C ALA A 93 7.69 12.15 -8.31
N PRO A 94 8.03 11.16 -9.17
CA PRO A 94 7.78 11.24 -10.60
C PRO A 94 6.30 11.57 -10.88
N ALA A 95 6.06 12.37 -11.91
CA ALA A 95 4.70 12.67 -12.35
C ALA A 95 4.11 11.51 -13.16
N LEU A 96 2.81 11.26 -12.98
CA LEU A 96 2.06 10.35 -13.84
C LEU A 96 2.00 10.90 -15.27
N SER A 97 2.10 10.00 -16.24
CA SER A 97 1.90 10.33 -17.66
C SER A 97 0.49 10.88 -17.89
N PRO A 98 0.31 11.94 -18.71
CA PRO A 98 -1.01 12.52 -18.99
C PRO A 98 -1.96 11.55 -19.70
N ASP A 99 -1.42 10.53 -20.38
CA ASP A 99 -2.19 9.47 -21.04
C ASP A 99 -2.77 8.43 -20.07
N ILE A 100 -2.44 8.53 -18.78
CA ILE A 100 -2.92 7.65 -17.73
C ILE A 100 -4.01 8.35 -16.94
N GLU A 101 -5.19 7.75 -16.91
CA GLU A 101 -6.23 8.12 -15.97
C GLU A 101 -6.21 7.14 -14.80
N MET A 102 -5.83 7.62 -13.62
CA MET A 102 -5.90 6.82 -12.39
C MET A 102 -7.36 6.70 -11.94
N ILE A 103 -7.84 5.47 -11.76
CA ILE A 103 -9.21 5.20 -11.29
C ILE A 103 -9.23 5.06 -9.77
N ALA A 104 -8.38 4.19 -9.23
CA ALA A 104 -8.23 3.98 -7.79
C ALA A 104 -6.90 3.29 -7.49
N THR A 105 -6.25 3.64 -6.37
CA THR A 105 -5.02 2.97 -5.96
C THR A 105 -4.74 3.21 -4.48
N THR A 106 -4.10 2.23 -3.84
CA THR A 106 -3.53 2.36 -2.50
C THR A 106 -1.99 2.47 -2.51
N MET A 107 -1.37 2.47 -3.70
CA MET A 107 0.09 2.56 -3.88
C MET A 107 0.59 4.00 -3.78
N ALA A 108 1.81 4.20 -3.30
CA ALA A 108 2.48 5.51 -3.35
C ALA A 108 2.77 5.95 -4.80
N GLN A 109 2.78 7.27 -5.04
CA GLN A 109 2.96 7.85 -6.38
C GLN A 109 4.19 7.34 -7.16
N PRO A 110 5.38 7.15 -6.53
CA PRO A 110 6.52 6.57 -7.25
C PRO A 110 6.23 5.20 -7.88
N ARG A 111 5.54 4.31 -7.15
CA ARG A 111 5.14 2.99 -7.69
C ARG A 111 4.04 3.11 -8.73
N GLN A 112 3.09 4.03 -8.56
CA GLN A 112 2.05 4.27 -9.57
C GLN A 112 2.69 4.58 -10.93
N VAL A 113 3.71 5.44 -10.96
CA VAL A 113 4.44 5.78 -12.19
C VAL A 113 5.19 4.57 -12.73
N GLU A 114 5.90 3.83 -11.88
CA GLU A 114 6.65 2.64 -12.31
C GLU A 114 5.74 1.58 -12.95
N VAL A 115 4.61 1.28 -12.32
CA VAL A 115 3.64 0.29 -12.82
C VAL A 115 2.97 0.75 -14.11
N THR A 116 2.52 2.00 -14.17
CA THR A 116 1.82 2.53 -15.35
C THR A 116 2.76 2.68 -16.55
N GLU A 117 4.00 3.10 -16.35
CA GLU A 117 5.02 3.15 -17.41
C GLU A 117 5.43 1.75 -17.88
N LYS A 118 5.53 0.77 -16.97
CA LYS A 118 5.74 -0.63 -17.36
C LYS A 118 4.58 -1.13 -18.22
N PHE A 119 3.34 -0.88 -17.82
CA PHE A 119 2.17 -1.28 -18.58
C PHE A 119 2.16 -0.66 -19.99
N LYS A 120 2.41 0.64 -20.11
CA LYS A 120 2.52 1.34 -21.41
C LYS A 120 3.52 0.67 -22.33
N LYS A 121 4.75 0.42 -21.84
CA LYS A 121 5.81 -0.27 -22.60
C LYS A 121 5.38 -1.65 -23.07
N LEU A 122 4.67 -2.41 -22.23
CA LEU A 122 4.16 -3.74 -22.61
C LEU A 122 3.09 -3.64 -23.71
N VAL A 123 2.13 -2.73 -23.56
CA VAL A 123 1.08 -2.51 -24.58
C VAL A 123 1.67 -2.07 -25.92
N GLU A 124 2.68 -1.19 -25.90
CA GLU A 124 3.39 -0.73 -27.09
C GLU A 124 4.20 -1.86 -27.74
N ALA A 125 4.93 -2.66 -26.96
CA ALA A 125 5.71 -3.79 -27.45
C ALA A 125 4.83 -4.87 -28.13
N HIS A 126 3.61 -5.03 -27.66
CA HIS A 126 2.59 -5.94 -28.21
C HIS A 126 1.67 -5.27 -29.25
N ASN A 127 2.11 -4.14 -29.83
CA ASN A 127 1.44 -3.41 -30.91
C ASN A 127 -0.03 -3.04 -30.61
N SER A 128 -0.39 -2.87 -29.33
CA SER A 128 -1.76 -2.54 -28.90
C SER A 128 -2.84 -3.49 -29.46
N LYS A 129 -2.50 -4.77 -29.64
CA LYS A 129 -3.44 -5.79 -30.14
C LYS A 129 -4.20 -6.44 -28.98
N ASP A 130 -5.52 -6.49 -29.10
CA ASP A 130 -6.39 -7.14 -28.10
C ASP A 130 -6.04 -8.63 -27.90
N GLU A 131 -5.65 -9.33 -28.96
CA GLU A 131 -5.27 -10.75 -28.93
C GLU A 131 -4.05 -11.03 -28.04
N GLU A 132 -3.17 -10.03 -27.86
CA GLU A 132 -1.93 -10.11 -27.09
C GLU A 132 -2.10 -9.63 -25.64
N MET A 133 -3.28 -9.12 -25.26
CA MET A 133 -3.50 -8.59 -23.90
C MET A 133 -3.36 -9.66 -22.81
N LYS A 134 -3.51 -10.94 -23.15
CA LYS A 134 -3.19 -12.03 -22.24
C LYS A 134 -1.71 -12.05 -21.85
N ASP A 135 -0.82 -11.80 -22.80
CA ASP A 135 0.63 -11.79 -22.58
C ASP A 135 1.04 -10.53 -21.83
N VAL A 136 0.45 -9.37 -22.17
CA VAL A 136 0.61 -8.13 -21.40
C VAL A 136 0.21 -8.34 -19.93
N ALA A 137 -0.93 -8.98 -19.66
CA ALA A 137 -1.37 -9.25 -18.29
C ALA A 137 -0.40 -10.19 -17.56
N HIS A 138 0.11 -11.22 -18.23
CA HIS A 138 1.06 -12.17 -17.66
C HIS A 138 2.42 -11.52 -17.35
N GLU A 139 2.94 -10.70 -18.26
CA GLU A 139 4.20 -9.98 -18.09
C GLU A 139 4.11 -8.91 -17.01
N LEU A 140 2.99 -8.17 -16.94
CA LEU A 140 2.75 -7.22 -15.87
C LEU A 140 2.69 -7.92 -14.52
N LYS A 141 1.95 -9.03 -14.42
CA LYS A 141 1.88 -9.84 -13.20
C LYS A 141 3.26 -10.30 -12.76
N THR A 142 4.06 -10.83 -13.68
CA THR A 142 5.43 -11.29 -13.40
C THR A 142 6.31 -10.15 -12.90
N PHE A 143 6.25 -8.98 -13.55
CA PHE A 143 6.96 -7.79 -13.11
C PHE A 143 6.57 -7.37 -11.68
N LEU A 144 5.27 -7.34 -11.37
CA LEU A 144 4.78 -6.96 -10.05
C LEU A 144 5.18 -7.98 -8.97
N ASP A 145 5.12 -9.27 -9.30
CA ASP A 145 5.55 -10.37 -8.43
C ASP A 145 7.03 -10.28 -8.06
N ASP A 146 7.89 -9.96 -9.04
CA ASP A 146 9.33 -9.87 -8.86
C ASP A 146 9.74 -8.58 -8.14
N THR A 147 9.03 -7.47 -8.39
CA THR A 147 9.37 -6.14 -7.87
C THR A 147 8.77 -5.87 -6.50
N TYR A 148 7.51 -6.25 -6.29
CA TYR A 148 6.74 -5.93 -5.10
C TYR A 148 6.25 -7.19 -4.37
N GLY A 149 6.87 -8.34 -4.62
CA GLY A 149 6.54 -9.58 -3.93
C GLY A 149 5.25 -10.25 -4.42
N ARG A 150 5.20 -11.56 -4.22
CA ARG A 150 4.13 -12.45 -4.72
C ARG A 150 2.97 -12.56 -3.72
N VAL A 151 1.71 -12.75 -4.14
CA VAL A 151 1.24 -13.01 -5.52
C VAL A 151 0.29 -11.91 -5.98
N TRP A 152 0.56 -11.35 -7.16
CA TRP A 152 -0.29 -10.38 -7.84
C TRP A 152 -1.32 -11.04 -8.75
N GLN A 153 -2.46 -10.38 -8.88
CA GLN A 153 -3.47 -10.64 -9.90
C GLN A 153 -3.49 -9.44 -10.85
N CYS A 154 -3.66 -9.70 -12.15
CA CYS A 154 -3.76 -8.66 -13.17
C CYS A 154 -4.93 -8.97 -14.10
N VAL A 155 -5.80 -7.99 -14.29
CA VAL A 155 -6.95 -8.05 -15.19
C VAL A 155 -6.88 -6.87 -16.14
N ILE A 156 -6.91 -7.13 -17.43
CA ILE A 156 -7.00 -6.12 -18.48
C ILE A 156 -8.36 -6.28 -19.15
N LEU A 157 -9.10 -5.18 -19.29
CA LEU A 157 -10.43 -5.20 -19.88
C LEU A 157 -10.71 -3.92 -20.69
N THR A 158 -11.75 -4.00 -21.53
CA THR A 158 -12.37 -2.85 -22.19
C THR A 158 -13.83 -2.79 -21.77
N GLY A 159 -14.37 -1.59 -21.51
CA GLY A 159 -15.73 -1.40 -21.02
C GLY A 159 -15.81 -1.14 -19.52
N SER A 160 -16.91 -1.56 -18.89
CA SER A 160 -17.21 -1.31 -17.48
C SER A 160 -16.92 -2.53 -16.60
N TYR A 161 -16.60 -2.29 -15.33
CA TYR A 161 -16.39 -3.35 -14.33
C TYR A 161 -16.96 -2.93 -12.97
N TRP A 162 -17.27 -3.93 -12.16
CA TRP A 162 -17.59 -3.79 -10.75
C TRP A 162 -16.84 -4.87 -9.99
N MET A 163 -16.17 -4.50 -8.90
CA MET A 163 -15.39 -5.44 -8.11
C MET A 163 -15.51 -5.15 -6.62
N GLN A 164 -15.41 -6.20 -5.82
CA GLN A 164 -15.21 -6.12 -4.38
C GLN A 164 -14.18 -7.19 -4.01
N PHE A 165 -13.08 -6.77 -3.41
CA PHE A 165 -11.98 -7.66 -3.09
C PHE A 165 -11.25 -7.18 -1.83
N SER A 166 -10.44 -8.09 -1.28
CA SER A 166 -9.55 -7.86 -0.15
C SER A 166 -8.12 -8.04 -0.66
N HIS A 167 -7.28 -7.03 -0.46
CA HIS A 167 -5.89 -7.04 -0.92
C HIS A 167 -4.95 -6.73 0.24
N GLU A 168 -3.68 -7.12 0.12
CA GLU A 168 -2.69 -6.67 1.08
C GLU A 168 -2.61 -5.13 1.10
N PRO A 169 -2.33 -4.51 2.26
CA PRO A 169 -2.26 -3.06 2.39
C PRO A 169 -1.35 -2.43 1.34
N PHE A 170 -1.78 -1.31 0.77
CA PHE A 170 -1.02 -0.46 -0.18
C PHE A 170 -0.72 -1.05 -1.55
N LEU A 171 -1.27 -2.22 -1.88
CA LEU A 171 -0.87 -2.96 -3.08
C LEU A 171 -2.06 -3.27 -3.98
N SER A 172 -2.75 -2.19 -4.37
CA SER A 172 -3.77 -2.20 -5.40
C SER A 172 -3.64 -0.97 -6.31
N ILE A 173 -3.88 -1.16 -7.60
CA ILE A 173 -3.85 -0.09 -8.60
C ILE A 173 -4.82 -0.39 -9.74
N GLN A 174 -5.59 0.63 -10.11
CA GLN A 174 -6.62 0.59 -11.14
C GLN A 174 -6.47 1.85 -11.97
N PHE A 175 -6.20 1.71 -13.26
CA PHE A 175 -5.98 2.85 -14.15
C PHE A 175 -6.40 2.52 -15.58
N ARG A 176 -6.58 3.57 -16.38
CA ARG A 176 -6.90 3.48 -17.80
C ARG A 176 -5.76 4.06 -18.63
N PHE A 177 -5.38 3.33 -19.68
CA PHE A 177 -4.48 3.77 -20.74
C PHE A 177 -5.18 3.55 -22.09
N GLY A 178 -5.60 4.64 -22.73
CA GLY A 178 -6.43 4.58 -23.93
C GLY A 178 -7.75 3.84 -23.71
N ARG A 179 -7.94 2.72 -24.41
CA ARG A 179 -9.12 1.84 -24.32
C ARG A 179 -9.03 0.79 -23.19
N TYR A 180 -7.83 0.54 -22.68
CA TYR A 180 -7.58 -0.55 -21.74
C TYR A 180 -7.68 -0.04 -20.31
N ILE A 181 -8.45 -0.76 -19.50
CA ILE A 181 -8.47 -0.62 -18.05
C ILE A 181 -7.61 -1.76 -17.49
N CYS A 182 -6.63 -1.42 -16.67
CA CYS A 182 -5.80 -2.37 -15.94
C CYS A 182 -6.17 -2.34 -14.47
N LEU A 183 -6.49 -3.50 -13.91
CA LEU A 183 -6.71 -3.73 -12.49
C LEU A 183 -5.62 -4.68 -12.00
N ALA A 184 -4.86 -4.28 -10.99
CA ALA A 184 -3.85 -5.14 -10.39
C ALA A 184 -3.87 -5.03 -8.86
N TRP A 185 -3.78 -6.18 -8.18
CA TRP A 185 -3.71 -6.22 -6.72
C TRP A 185 -2.93 -7.41 -6.19
N ARG A 186 -2.28 -7.25 -5.03
CA ARG A 186 -1.59 -8.33 -4.32
C ARG A 186 -2.53 -9.03 -3.34
N THR A 187 -2.56 -10.35 -3.37
CA THR A 187 -3.35 -11.17 -2.43
C THR A 187 -2.46 -11.80 -1.37
N PRO A 188 -2.93 -11.91 -0.10
CA PRO A 188 -2.20 -12.59 0.95
C PRO A 188 -1.78 -14.02 0.58
N ARG A 189 -0.56 -14.38 0.95
CA ARG A 189 -0.18 -15.80 1.01
C ARG A 189 -0.80 -16.39 2.27
N GLY A 190 -1.76 -17.29 2.08
CA GLY A 190 -2.32 -18.11 3.18
C GLY A 190 -1.29 -19.04 3.79
#